data_AF-A0AAJ4DR16-F1
#
_entry.id   AF-A0AAJ4DR16-F1
#
_cell.length_a   1.000
_cell.length_b   1.000
_cell.length_c   1.000
_cell.angle_alpha   90.00
_cell.angle_beta   90.00
_cell.angle_gamma   90.00
#
_symmetry.space_group_name_H-M   'P 1'
#
loop_
_entity.id
_entity.type
_entity.pdbx_description
1 polymer ?
#
loop_
_entity_poly.entity_id
_entity_poly.type
_entity_poly.pdbx_seq_one_letter_code
_entity_poly.pdbx_strand_id
1 'polypeptide(L)'
;MCKNNATETSKDDTSAGENVDIEINFQPSLDCKVKLSISDNNINIIIEAYGNVEKEIDPGFAIFTNNQESIHDHLIGKLPKTISNEALNKLVKLKHLQLTAIKSCAESNRAQQMILSNEALFWIVLDRINSESCYSKNLLERIFGVKRKKLTALTLNSEKQRTVKFLEKIVTLNGERNELDLIKKKARNDLTISKFKHWDTIPIQALYIDERYPKLSSSKIAWNWCKKDHRRMSDFTRRLSNVDRLFEDTIEMGNRLNIKNARNMLMQCENEEKLKLLHDHWVALTVRSNTKFDPDITFKDPNIDTPSWLERIESANQLIEEGKEMEHCIGTYVNKAITGKSLLFRVHLEERATMELKRRGTKLEIVEIKKHKNKCVSNETRETIQRWLHRKNQEAERP
;
A
#
# COMPACT_ATOMS: atom_id res chain seq x y z
N MET A 1 3.58 -4.90 -20.09
CA MET A 1 3.28 -4.12 -21.30
C MET A 1 2.95 -5.12 -22.41
N CYS A 2 1.69 -5.53 -22.52
CA CYS A 2 1.20 -6.29 -23.67
C CYS A 2 0.33 -5.35 -24.49
N LYS A 3 0.56 -5.25 -25.80
CA LYS A 3 -0.30 -4.53 -26.73
C LYS A 3 -1.54 -5.39 -26.95
N ASN A 4 -2.70 -4.94 -26.47
CA ASN A 4 -3.98 -5.59 -26.71
C ASN A 4 -4.44 -5.26 -28.12
N ASN A 5 -4.55 -6.25 -29.00
CA ASN A 5 -5.25 -6.11 -30.28
C ASN A 5 -6.68 -6.61 -30.07
N ALA A 6 -7.62 -5.69 -29.83
CA ALA A 6 -9.04 -5.99 -29.94
C ALA A 6 -9.39 -6.01 -31.44
N THR A 7 -9.89 -7.13 -31.94
CA THR A 7 -10.43 -7.24 -33.30
C THR A 7 -11.95 -7.28 -33.21
N GLU A 8 -12.59 -6.25 -33.76
CA GLU A 8 -14.05 -6.14 -33.90
C GLU A 8 -14.45 -6.79 -35.23
N THR A 9 -15.43 -7.70 -35.19
CA THR A 9 -16.09 -8.23 -36.39
C THR A 9 -17.54 -7.76 -36.38
N SER A 10 -17.82 -6.61 -37.04
CA SER A 10 -19.18 -6.16 -37.29
C SER A 10 -19.77 -6.92 -38.48
N LYS A 11 -20.91 -7.58 -38.28
CA LYS A 11 -21.79 -7.98 -39.38
C LYS A 11 -22.93 -6.98 -39.42
N ASP A 12 -22.88 -6.09 -40.41
CA ASP A 12 -24.00 -5.24 -40.79
C ASP A 12 -25.09 -6.13 -41.40
N ASP A 13 -26.21 -6.26 -40.69
CA ASP A 13 -27.51 -6.48 -41.32
C ASP A 13 -28.60 -5.83 -40.45
N THR A 14 -29.42 -5.03 -41.12
CA THR A 14 -30.33 -4.02 -40.57
C THR A 14 -31.48 -4.57 -39.71
N SER A 15 -31.81 -3.85 -38.64
CA SER A 15 -33.09 -3.82 -37.87
C SER A 15 -33.39 -4.90 -36.80
N ALA A 16 -32.39 -5.26 -35.99
CA ALA A 16 -32.58 -5.84 -34.66
C ALA A 16 -31.55 -5.21 -33.70
N GLY A 17 -31.86 -5.06 -32.40
CA GLY A 17 -30.99 -4.39 -31.43
C GLY A 17 -29.52 -4.81 -31.60
N GLU A 18 -28.62 -3.83 -31.74
CA GLU A 18 -27.21 -4.08 -32.08
C GLU A 18 -26.55 -4.89 -30.96
N ASN A 19 -26.41 -6.20 -31.19
CA ASN A 19 -25.57 -7.04 -30.37
C ASN A 19 -24.11 -6.72 -30.69
N VAL A 20 -23.32 -6.45 -29.65
CA VAL A 20 -21.88 -6.18 -29.77
C VAL A 20 -21.13 -7.39 -29.26
N ASP A 21 -20.39 -8.03 -30.16
CA ASP A 21 -19.50 -9.14 -29.84
C ASP A 21 -18.05 -8.65 -29.81
N ILE A 22 -17.42 -8.77 -28.65
CA ILE A 22 -16.00 -8.42 -28.44
C ILE A 22 -15.23 -9.71 -28.19
N GLU A 23 -14.25 -10.00 -29.04
CA GLU A 23 -13.29 -11.08 -28.82
C GLU A 23 -11.92 -10.49 -28.43
N ILE A 24 -11.41 -10.92 -27.28
CA ILE A 24 -10.06 -10.62 -26.82
C ILE A 24 -9.26 -11.92 -26.87
N ASN A 25 -8.35 -12.01 -27.83
CA ASN A 25 -7.50 -13.18 -28.02
C ASN A 25 -6.11 -12.94 -27.38
N PHE A 26 -5.74 -13.78 -26.41
CA PHE A 26 -4.46 -13.67 -25.72
C PHE A 26 -3.36 -14.58 -26.31
N GLN A 27 -3.66 -15.32 -27.38
CA GLN A 27 -2.69 -16.20 -28.04
C GLN A 27 -1.60 -15.39 -28.79
N PRO A 28 -0.34 -15.88 -28.84
CA PRO A 28 0.17 -17.11 -28.21
C PRO A 28 0.59 -16.93 -26.74
N SER A 29 0.45 -15.73 -26.16
CA SER A 29 0.98 -15.43 -24.82
C SER A 29 0.28 -16.23 -23.72
N LEU A 30 -1.03 -16.46 -23.88
CA LEU A 30 -1.85 -17.35 -23.07
C LEU A 30 -2.77 -18.12 -24.02
N ASP A 31 -2.97 -19.41 -23.75
CA ASP A 31 -3.96 -20.21 -24.48
C ASP A 31 -5.38 -19.90 -23.96
N CYS A 32 -5.80 -18.66 -24.17
CA CYS A 32 -7.04 -18.11 -23.64
C CYS A 32 -7.66 -17.10 -24.62
N LYS A 33 -8.99 -17.17 -24.77
CA LYS A 33 -9.82 -16.20 -25.48
C LYS A 33 -10.98 -15.81 -24.59
N VAL A 34 -11.29 -14.51 -24.57
CA VAL A 34 -12.47 -13.99 -23.88
C VAL A 34 -13.42 -13.44 -24.93
N LYS A 35 -14.64 -13.98 -24.96
CA LYS A 35 -15.74 -13.52 -25.79
C LYS A 35 -16.78 -12.85 -24.91
N LEU A 36 -17.10 -11.61 -25.24
CA LEU A 36 -18.11 -10.81 -24.57
C LEU A 36 -19.22 -10.50 -25.57
N SER A 37 -20.45 -10.91 -25.28
CA SER A 37 -21.63 -10.53 -26.07
C SER A 37 -22.50 -9.59 -25.26
N ILE A 38 -22.62 -8.35 -25.72
CA ILE A 38 -23.45 -7.31 -25.11
C ILE A 38 -24.73 -7.17 -25.94
N SER A 39 -25.87 -7.21 -25.26
CA SER A 39 -27.21 -6.99 -25.81
C SER A 39 -27.95 -5.97 -24.94
N ASP A 40 -29.07 -5.42 -25.43
CA ASP A 40 -29.84 -4.36 -24.76
C ASP A 40 -30.11 -4.60 -23.25
N ASN A 41 -30.23 -5.86 -22.83
CA ASN A 41 -30.58 -6.25 -21.46
C ASN A 41 -29.63 -7.27 -20.82
N ASN A 42 -28.58 -7.70 -21.50
CA ASN A 42 -27.74 -8.78 -21.00
C ASN A 42 -26.30 -8.69 -21.50
N ILE A 43 -25.37 -9.14 -20.66
CA ILE A 43 -23.94 -9.28 -20.97
C ILE A 43 -23.58 -10.73 -20.74
N ASN A 44 -23.21 -11.45 -21.79
CA ASN A 44 -22.71 -12.81 -21.69
C ASN A 44 -21.19 -12.81 -21.74
N ILE A 45 -20.57 -13.54 -20.81
CA ILE A 45 -19.12 -13.68 -20.72
C ILE A 45 -18.77 -15.15 -20.96
N ILE A 46 -17.96 -15.41 -21.98
CA ILE A 46 -17.44 -16.75 -22.28
C ILE A 46 -15.92 -16.67 -22.30
N ILE A 47 -15.29 -17.52 -21.51
CA ILE A 47 -13.82 -17.67 -21.46
C ILE A 47 -13.50 -19.06 -22.01
N GLU A 48 -12.72 -19.10 -23.09
CA GLU A 48 -12.16 -20.33 -23.64
C GLU A 48 -10.69 -20.37 -23.25
N ALA A 49 -10.31 -21.22 -22.30
CA ALA A 49 -8.93 -21.32 -21.82
C ALA A 49 -8.48 -22.79 -21.74
N TYR A 50 -7.32 -23.11 -22.32
CA TYR A 50 -6.72 -24.45 -22.32
C TYR A 50 -7.68 -25.57 -22.75
N GLY A 51 -8.52 -25.30 -23.76
CA GLY A 51 -9.53 -26.24 -24.26
C GLY A 51 -10.80 -26.36 -23.39
N ASN A 52 -10.87 -25.67 -22.24
CA ASN A 52 -12.08 -25.58 -21.42
C ASN A 52 -12.87 -24.32 -21.75
N VAL A 53 -14.19 -24.42 -21.68
CA VAL A 53 -15.10 -23.29 -21.84
C VAL A 53 -15.77 -23.00 -20.51
N GLU A 54 -15.39 -21.89 -19.90
CA GLU A 54 -16.02 -21.34 -18.72
C GLU A 54 -17.01 -20.25 -19.12
N LYS A 55 -18.19 -20.25 -18.49
CA LYS A 55 -19.21 -19.23 -18.70
C LYS A 55 -19.42 -18.47 -17.42
N GLU A 56 -19.72 -17.19 -17.54
CA GLU A 56 -20.16 -16.34 -16.41
C GLU A 56 -19.11 -16.15 -15.31
N ILE A 57 -17.83 -16.26 -15.67
CA ILE A 57 -16.70 -15.97 -14.79
C ILE A 57 -16.02 -14.70 -15.29
N ASP A 58 -15.72 -13.78 -14.38
CA ASP A 58 -14.93 -12.61 -14.69
C ASP A 58 -13.44 -12.99 -14.79
N PRO A 59 -12.76 -12.65 -15.89
CA PRO A 59 -11.35 -12.99 -16.07
C PRO A 59 -10.42 -12.13 -15.18
N GLY A 60 -10.96 -11.18 -14.42
CA GLY A 60 -10.26 -10.40 -13.42
C GLY A 60 -9.55 -9.15 -13.96
N PHE A 61 -9.79 -8.78 -15.21
CA PHE A 61 -9.25 -7.58 -15.86
C PHE A 61 -10.35 -6.65 -16.38
N ALA A 62 -10.01 -5.38 -16.52
CA ALA A 62 -10.91 -4.33 -16.99
C ALA A 62 -10.95 -4.27 -18.52
N ILE A 63 -12.15 -4.17 -19.09
CA ILE A 63 -12.38 -3.93 -20.52
C ILE A 63 -12.73 -2.46 -20.76
N PHE A 64 -13.57 -1.89 -19.91
CA PHE A 64 -14.07 -0.53 -20.03
C PHE A 64 -13.14 0.44 -19.30
N THR A 65 -11.96 0.69 -19.87
CA THR A 65 -10.96 1.63 -19.31
C THR A 65 -10.84 2.90 -20.12
N ASN A 66 -10.57 4.01 -19.44
CA ASN A 66 -10.53 5.37 -19.97
C ASN A 66 -9.26 5.68 -20.78
N ASN A 67 -8.45 4.67 -21.13
CA ASN A 67 -7.14 4.88 -21.75
C ASN A 67 -7.24 5.29 -23.23
N GLN A 68 -8.38 5.08 -23.88
CA GLN A 68 -8.69 5.49 -25.25
C GLN A 68 -10.14 5.97 -25.34
N GLU A 69 -10.34 7.29 -25.30
CA GLU A 69 -11.68 7.92 -25.22
C GLU A 69 -12.65 7.45 -26.31
N SER A 70 -12.19 7.33 -27.57
CA SER A 70 -13.06 6.94 -28.69
C SER A 70 -13.62 5.52 -28.58
N ILE A 71 -12.80 4.56 -28.14
CA ILE A 71 -13.22 3.16 -27.95
C ILE A 71 -14.02 3.03 -26.65
N HIS A 72 -13.60 3.74 -25.61
CA HIS A 72 -14.29 3.77 -24.33
C HIS A 72 -15.74 4.25 -24.46
N ASP A 73 -15.96 5.39 -25.11
CA ASP A 73 -17.29 5.99 -25.24
C ASP A 73 -18.19 5.14 -26.15
N HIS A 74 -17.61 4.55 -27.20
CA HIS A 74 -18.33 3.59 -28.05
C HIS A 74 -18.79 2.38 -27.24
N LEU A 75 -17.89 1.72 -26.51
CA LEU A 75 -18.20 0.52 -25.72
C LEU A 75 -19.18 0.80 -24.58
N ILE A 76 -19.05 1.96 -23.91
CA ILE A 76 -19.99 2.39 -22.88
C ILE A 76 -21.38 2.63 -23.46
N GLY A 77 -21.48 3.24 -24.65
CA GLY A 77 -22.76 3.49 -25.31
C GLY A 77 -23.55 2.22 -25.64
N LYS A 78 -22.89 1.06 -25.66
CA LYS A 78 -23.48 -0.26 -25.95
C LYS A 78 -23.90 -1.01 -24.69
N LEU A 79 -23.54 -0.54 -23.49
CA LEU A 79 -23.93 -1.19 -22.24
C LEU A 79 -25.44 -1.12 -22.00
N PRO A 80 -26.02 -2.09 -21.26
CA PRO A 80 -27.45 -2.11 -20.98
C PRO A 80 -27.96 -0.80 -20.39
N LYS A 81 -29.00 -0.21 -21.01
CA LYS A 81 -29.63 1.05 -20.57
C LYS A 81 -30.32 0.94 -19.21
N THR A 82 -30.46 -0.27 -18.69
CA THR A 82 -30.97 -0.54 -17.34
C THR A 82 -30.01 -0.06 -16.25
N ILE A 83 -28.72 0.11 -16.56
CA ILE A 83 -27.72 0.62 -15.61
C ILE A 83 -27.81 2.15 -15.55
N SER A 84 -28.05 2.69 -14.35
CA SER A 84 -28.02 4.13 -14.13
C SER A 84 -26.64 4.74 -14.38
N ASN A 85 -26.59 5.97 -14.90
CA ASN A 85 -25.34 6.69 -15.16
C ASN A 85 -24.45 6.80 -13.91
N GLU A 86 -25.05 6.97 -12.73
CA GLU A 86 -24.31 7.03 -11.45
C GLU A 86 -23.63 5.70 -11.11
N ALA A 87 -24.33 4.57 -11.29
CA ALA A 87 -23.77 3.24 -11.07
C ALA A 87 -22.67 2.96 -12.11
N LEU A 88 -22.92 3.30 -13.37
CA LEU A 88 -21.97 3.13 -14.46
C LEU A 88 -20.64 3.86 -14.19
N ASN A 89 -20.70 5.10 -13.73
CA ASN A 89 -19.54 5.89 -13.35
C ASN A 89 -18.69 5.25 -12.23
N LYS A 90 -19.27 4.43 -11.36
CA LYS A 90 -18.55 3.63 -10.37
C LYS A 90 -18.00 2.34 -10.96
N LEU A 91 -18.80 1.64 -11.77
CA LEU A 91 -18.45 0.36 -12.39
C LEU A 91 -17.22 0.47 -13.29
N VAL A 92 -17.14 1.51 -14.13
CA VAL A 92 -16.01 1.69 -15.07
C VAL A 92 -14.68 1.94 -14.35
N LYS A 93 -14.72 2.40 -13.09
CA LYS A 93 -13.51 2.57 -12.27
C LYS A 93 -12.99 1.27 -11.67
N LEU A 94 -13.81 0.23 -11.61
CA LEU A 94 -13.38 -1.08 -11.10
C LEU A 94 -12.49 -1.75 -12.12
N LYS A 95 -11.25 -2.09 -11.72
CA LYS A 95 -10.33 -2.84 -12.57
C LYS A 95 -10.41 -4.35 -12.40
N HIS A 96 -10.90 -4.81 -11.26
CA HIS A 96 -11.04 -6.21 -10.91
C HIS A 96 -12.51 -6.56 -10.66
N LEU A 97 -13.00 -7.63 -11.30
CA LEU A 97 -14.41 -8.04 -11.31
C LEU A 97 -15.35 -7.06 -12.04
N GLN A 98 -14.83 -6.31 -13.02
CA GLN A 98 -15.57 -5.26 -13.71
C GLN A 98 -16.78 -5.81 -14.46
N LEU A 99 -16.62 -6.92 -15.18
CA LEU A 99 -17.67 -7.49 -16.01
C LEU A 99 -18.77 -8.11 -15.16
N THR A 100 -18.40 -8.87 -14.13
CA THR A 100 -19.37 -9.40 -13.15
C THR A 100 -20.11 -8.28 -12.44
N ALA A 101 -19.46 -7.15 -12.16
CA ALA A 101 -20.09 -5.98 -11.56
C ALA A 101 -21.13 -5.33 -12.51
N ILE A 102 -20.74 -5.08 -13.76
CA ILE A 102 -21.63 -4.48 -14.77
C ILE A 102 -22.82 -5.41 -15.02
N LYS A 103 -22.57 -6.70 -15.23
CA LYS A 103 -23.62 -7.70 -15.44
C LYS A 103 -24.60 -7.77 -14.26
N SER A 104 -24.07 -7.81 -13.03
CA SER A 104 -24.90 -7.81 -11.81
C SER A 104 -25.80 -6.56 -11.72
N CYS A 105 -25.29 -5.40 -12.13
CA CYS A 105 -26.06 -4.15 -12.15
C CYS A 105 -27.08 -4.08 -13.28
N ALA A 106 -26.78 -4.66 -14.45
CA ALA A 106 -27.72 -4.75 -15.57
C ALA A 106 -28.94 -5.62 -15.20
N GLU A 107 -28.71 -6.69 -14.43
CA GLU A 107 -29.72 -7.69 -14.09
C GLU A 107 -30.47 -7.43 -12.78
N SER A 108 -29.93 -6.59 -11.88
CA SER A 108 -30.51 -6.33 -10.56
C SER A 108 -30.45 -4.86 -10.13
N ASN A 109 -31.63 -4.27 -9.89
CA ASN A 109 -31.75 -2.94 -9.30
C ASN A 109 -31.18 -2.88 -7.88
N ARG A 110 -31.22 -3.98 -7.13
CA ARG A 110 -30.64 -4.07 -5.78
C ARG A 110 -29.12 -4.01 -5.81
N ALA A 111 -28.49 -4.62 -6.82
CA ALA A 111 -27.06 -4.50 -7.06
C ALA A 111 -26.66 -3.04 -7.33
N GLN A 112 -27.41 -2.33 -8.20
CA GLN A 112 -27.20 -0.91 -8.46
C GLN A 112 -27.32 -0.05 -7.20
N GLN A 113 -28.35 -0.28 -6.38
CA GLN A 113 -28.50 0.42 -5.11
C GLN A 113 -27.33 0.13 -4.15
N MET A 114 -26.80 -1.10 -4.15
CA MET A 114 -25.68 -1.47 -3.28
C MET A 114 -24.38 -0.78 -3.70
N ILE A 115 -24.02 -0.76 -4.99
CA ILE A 115 -22.79 -0.08 -5.43
C ILE A 115 -22.85 1.43 -5.13
N LEU A 116 -24.03 2.06 -5.25
CA LEU A 116 -24.20 3.48 -4.95
C LEU A 116 -24.06 3.80 -3.46
N SER A 117 -24.55 2.92 -2.59
CA SER A 117 -24.62 3.17 -1.15
C SER A 117 -23.53 2.51 -0.31
N ASN A 118 -22.89 1.46 -0.83
CA ASN A 118 -21.81 0.72 -0.17
C ASN A 118 -20.98 -0.06 -1.21
N GLU A 119 -20.17 0.68 -1.97
CA GLU A 119 -19.29 0.14 -3.02
C GLU A 119 -18.37 -0.98 -2.52
N ALA A 120 -17.79 -0.82 -1.32
CA ALA A 120 -16.88 -1.83 -0.75
C ALA A 120 -17.59 -3.15 -0.44
N LEU A 121 -18.80 -3.11 0.15
CA LEU A 121 -19.58 -4.32 0.41
C LEU A 121 -20.06 -4.96 -0.89
N PHE A 122 -20.52 -4.16 -1.85
CA PHE A 122 -20.90 -4.63 -3.18
C PHE A 122 -19.76 -5.45 -3.79
N TRP A 123 -18.56 -4.89 -3.80
CA TRP A 123 -17.39 -5.54 -4.40
C TRP A 123 -16.98 -6.84 -3.69
N ILE A 124 -17.06 -6.88 -2.36
CA ILE A 124 -16.83 -8.11 -1.57
C ILE A 124 -17.86 -9.20 -1.91
N VAL A 125 -19.11 -8.82 -2.15
CA VAL A 125 -20.16 -9.77 -2.55
C VAL A 125 -19.87 -10.34 -3.94
N LEU A 126 -19.44 -9.51 -4.88
CA LEU A 126 -19.04 -9.97 -6.22
C LEU A 126 -17.86 -10.95 -6.17
N ASP A 127 -16.86 -10.67 -5.33
CA ASP A 127 -15.72 -11.58 -5.10
C ASP A 127 -16.20 -12.97 -4.71
N ARG A 128 -17.18 -13.03 -3.80
CA ARG A 128 -17.77 -14.30 -3.37
C ARG A 128 -18.48 -15.01 -4.50
N ILE A 129 -19.36 -14.31 -5.23
CA ILE A 129 -20.13 -14.87 -6.36
C ILE A 129 -19.18 -15.43 -7.43
N ASN A 130 -18.14 -14.66 -7.78
CA ASN A 130 -17.17 -15.07 -8.79
C ASN A 130 -16.32 -16.27 -8.30
N SER A 131 -15.92 -16.28 -7.03
CA SER A 131 -15.11 -17.37 -6.46
C SER A 131 -15.84 -18.71 -6.33
N GLU A 132 -17.17 -18.69 -6.25
CA GLU A 132 -18.01 -19.89 -6.15
C GLU A 132 -18.56 -20.33 -7.52
N SER A 133 -18.26 -19.59 -8.60
CA SER A 133 -18.78 -19.83 -9.95
C SER A 133 -20.31 -20.03 -9.99
N CYS A 134 -21.04 -19.32 -9.12
CA CYS A 134 -22.45 -19.58 -8.85
C CYS A 134 -23.40 -18.54 -9.49
N TYR A 135 -22.91 -17.78 -10.48
CA TYR A 135 -23.65 -16.67 -11.08
C TYR A 135 -25.02 -17.11 -11.63
N SER A 136 -26.10 -16.47 -11.15
CA SER A 136 -27.42 -16.54 -11.78
C SER A 136 -28.28 -15.35 -11.35
N LYS A 137 -29.19 -14.89 -12.22
CA LYS A 137 -30.09 -13.77 -11.94
C LYS A 137 -30.90 -13.95 -10.64
N ASN A 138 -31.44 -15.15 -10.43
CA ASN A 138 -32.18 -15.50 -9.21
C ASN A 138 -31.30 -15.42 -7.95
N LEU A 139 -30.04 -15.84 -8.06
CA LEU A 139 -29.09 -15.72 -6.97
C LEU A 139 -28.78 -14.26 -6.66
N LEU A 140 -28.56 -13.42 -7.68
CA LEU A 140 -28.29 -11.98 -7.48
C LEU A 140 -29.41 -11.29 -6.73
N GLU A 141 -30.66 -11.51 -7.17
CA GLU A 141 -31.83 -10.93 -6.50
C GLU A 141 -31.96 -11.39 -5.05
N ARG A 142 -31.66 -12.66 -4.78
CA ARG A 142 -31.66 -13.21 -3.43
C ARG A 142 -30.53 -12.60 -2.58
N ILE A 143 -29.29 -12.62 -3.07
CA ILE A 143 -28.10 -12.15 -2.34
C ILE A 143 -28.20 -10.65 -2.06
N PHE A 144 -28.43 -9.82 -3.09
CA PHE A 144 -28.51 -8.37 -2.91
C PHE A 144 -29.77 -7.94 -2.15
N GLY A 145 -30.79 -8.80 -2.04
CA GLY A 145 -31.94 -8.62 -1.15
C GLY A 145 -31.69 -8.93 0.32
N VAL A 146 -30.55 -9.57 0.68
CA VAL A 146 -30.22 -9.89 2.07
C VAL A 146 -29.83 -8.63 2.86
N LYS A 147 -30.23 -8.57 4.13
CA LYS A 147 -29.78 -7.52 5.07
C LYS A 147 -28.24 -7.43 5.08
N ARG A 148 -27.67 -6.23 4.94
CA ARG A 148 -26.21 -5.99 4.85
C ARG A 148 -25.37 -6.67 5.94
N LYS A 149 -25.85 -6.72 7.19
CA LYS A 149 -25.15 -7.44 8.29
C LYS A 149 -24.99 -8.93 8.00
N LYS A 150 -26.02 -9.56 7.44
CA LYS A 150 -25.98 -10.97 7.07
C LYS A 150 -25.04 -11.18 5.88
N LEU A 151 -24.97 -10.23 4.93
CA LEU A 151 -23.97 -10.29 3.87
C LEU A 151 -22.54 -10.24 4.41
N THR A 152 -22.25 -9.35 5.36
CA THR A 152 -20.94 -9.33 6.02
C THR A 152 -20.67 -10.58 6.85
N ALA A 153 -21.71 -11.26 7.35
CA ALA A 153 -21.55 -12.58 7.96
C ALA A 153 -21.11 -13.63 6.93
N LEU A 154 -21.77 -13.68 5.77
CA LEU A 154 -21.48 -14.65 4.70
C LEU A 154 -20.11 -14.44 4.03
N THR A 155 -19.65 -13.20 3.91
CA THR A 155 -18.42 -12.87 3.17
C THR A 155 -17.20 -12.59 4.06
N LEU A 156 -17.43 -12.08 5.27
CA LEU A 156 -16.37 -11.65 6.19
C LEU A 156 -16.43 -12.35 7.56
N ASN A 157 -17.38 -13.27 7.79
CA ASN A 157 -17.63 -13.88 9.09
C ASN A 157 -17.88 -12.83 10.20
N SER A 158 -18.58 -11.75 9.86
CA SER A 158 -18.87 -10.64 10.79
C SER A 158 -20.29 -10.11 10.64
N GLU A 159 -21.18 -10.47 11.57
CA GLU A 159 -22.58 -9.99 11.60
C GLU A 159 -22.75 -8.71 12.46
N LYS A 160 -21.90 -7.69 12.26
CA LYS A 160 -21.89 -6.48 13.10
C LYS A 160 -22.26 -5.23 12.31
N GLN A 161 -23.12 -4.36 12.87
CA GLN A 161 -23.47 -3.08 12.21
C GLN A 161 -22.22 -2.20 11.98
N ARG A 162 -21.25 -2.25 12.90
CA ARG A 162 -20.02 -1.47 12.77
C ARG A 162 -19.20 -1.85 11.54
N THR A 163 -19.22 -3.13 11.14
CA THR A 163 -18.54 -3.61 9.93
C THR A 163 -19.18 -3.02 8.68
N VAL A 164 -20.52 -3.04 8.62
CA VAL A 164 -21.28 -2.42 7.52
C VAL A 164 -20.96 -0.93 7.44
N LYS A 165 -21.07 -0.20 8.56
CA LYS A 165 -20.77 1.25 8.61
C LYS A 165 -19.30 1.57 8.27
N PHE A 166 -18.37 0.67 8.59
CA PHE A 166 -16.97 0.83 8.19
C PHE A 166 -16.81 0.69 6.68
N LEU A 167 -17.41 -0.34 6.07
CA LEU A 167 -17.39 -0.55 4.62
C LEU A 167 -18.05 0.60 3.86
N GLU A 168 -19.16 1.14 4.36
CA GLU A 168 -19.88 2.29 3.76
C GLU A 168 -19.00 3.54 3.62
N LYS A 169 -17.98 3.68 4.47
CA LYS A 169 -17.08 4.84 4.47
C LYS A 169 -15.91 4.68 3.51
N ILE A 170 -15.63 3.47 3.02
CA ILE A 170 -14.44 3.20 2.22
C ILE A 170 -14.62 3.73 0.80
N VAL A 171 -13.62 4.46 0.32
CA VAL A 171 -13.54 4.92 -1.07
C VAL A 171 -12.34 4.26 -1.74
N THR A 172 -12.61 3.52 -2.82
CA THR A 172 -11.59 2.85 -3.63
C THR A 172 -10.83 3.86 -4.49
N LEU A 173 -9.64 3.49 -4.96
CA LEU A 173 -8.84 4.32 -5.84
C LEU A 173 -9.06 3.94 -7.31
N ASN A 174 -8.70 2.70 -7.67
CA ASN A 174 -8.81 2.17 -9.03
C ASN A 174 -9.51 0.81 -9.08
N GLY A 175 -10.13 0.38 -7.97
CA GLY A 175 -10.81 -0.91 -7.88
C GLY A 175 -9.92 -2.09 -8.28
N GLU A 176 -8.66 -2.10 -7.84
CA GLU A 176 -7.70 -3.18 -8.09
C GLU A 176 -7.82 -4.33 -7.08
N ARG A 177 -7.46 -5.56 -7.47
CA ARG A 177 -7.56 -6.75 -6.59
C ARG A 177 -6.89 -6.58 -5.22
N ASN A 178 -5.73 -5.93 -5.19
CA ASN A 178 -5.00 -5.62 -3.95
C ASN A 178 -5.79 -4.71 -2.99
N GLU A 179 -6.59 -3.77 -3.50
CA GLU A 179 -7.48 -2.93 -2.70
C GLU A 179 -8.58 -3.77 -2.08
N LEU A 180 -9.23 -4.65 -2.86
CA LEU A 180 -10.27 -5.55 -2.38
C LEU A 180 -9.75 -6.48 -1.27
N ASP A 181 -8.58 -7.08 -1.46
CA ASP A 181 -7.95 -7.94 -0.46
C ASP A 181 -7.60 -7.17 0.82
N LEU A 182 -7.12 -5.93 0.70
CA LEU A 182 -6.87 -5.06 1.84
C LEU A 182 -8.17 -4.72 2.59
N ILE A 183 -9.24 -4.36 1.86
CA ILE A 183 -10.56 -4.07 2.45
C ILE A 183 -11.06 -5.29 3.23
N LYS A 184 -11.06 -6.48 2.62
CA LYS A 184 -11.47 -7.73 3.27
C LYS A 184 -10.68 -8.01 4.54
N LYS A 185 -9.36 -7.88 4.47
CA LYS A 185 -8.46 -8.08 5.63
C LYS A 185 -8.78 -7.09 6.76
N LYS A 186 -8.93 -5.81 6.44
CA LYS A 186 -9.18 -4.75 7.43
C LYS A 186 -10.58 -4.80 8.02
N ALA A 187 -11.60 -5.15 7.23
CA ALA A 187 -12.98 -5.28 7.69
C ALA A 187 -13.21 -6.47 8.65
N ARG A 188 -12.29 -7.44 8.67
CA ARG A 188 -12.27 -8.54 9.66
C ARG A 188 -11.60 -8.14 10.99
N ASN A 189 -10.92 -6.99 11.05
CA ASN A 189 -10.17 -6.56 12.21
C ASN A 189 -10.92 -5.47 13.01
N ASP A 190 -11.44 -5.85 14.18
CA ASP A 190 -12.20 -4.95 15.05
C ASP A 190 -11.38 -3.75 15.58
N LEU A 191 -10.06 -3.90 15.74
CA LEU A 191 -9.19 -2.78 16.11
C LEU A 191 -9.11 -1.75 14.98
N THR A 192 -9.01 -2.21 13.73
CA THR A 192 -9.00 -1.32 12.56
C THR A 192 -10.33 -0.57 12.45
N ILE A 193 -11.46 -1.27 12.55
CA ILE A 193 -12.80 -0.63 12.52
C ILE A 193 -12.91 0.46 13.59
N SER A 194 -12.40 0.20 14.79
CA SER A 194 -12.45 1.14 15.91
C SER A 194 -11.59 2.38 15.65
N LYS A 195 -10.40 2.23 15.04
CA LYS A 195 -9.51 3.36 14.68
C LYS A 195 -10.18 4.35 13.72
N PHE A 196 -10.93 3.85 12.73
CA PHE A 196 -11.58 4.69 11.72
C PHE A 196 -13.02 5.07 12.06
N LYS A 197 -13.50 4.80 13.29
CA LYS A 197 -14.89 5.06 13.70
C LYS A 197 -15.33 6.50 13.43
N HIS A 198 -14.46 7.46 13.67
CA HIS A 198 -14.73 8.91 13.58
C HIS A 198 -14.46 9.51 12.20
N TRP A 199 -14.04 8.71 11.21
CA TRP A 199 -13.81 9.21 9.86
C TRP A 199 -15.14 9.19 9.10
N ASP A 200 -15.48 10.27 8.41
CA ASP A 200 -16.68 10.31 7.56
C ASP A 200 -16.46 9.54 6.25
N THR A 201 -15.24 9.59 5.74
CA THR A 201 -14.80 8.89 4.53
C THR A 201 -13.41 8.34 4.76
N ILE A 202 -13.15 7.12 4.32
CA ILE A 202 -11.90 6.38 4.49
C ILE A 202 -11.34 6.09 3.09
N PRO A 203 -10.44 6.93 2.57
CA PRO A 203 -9.70 6.60 1.35
C PRO A 203 -8.94 5.29 1.53
N ILE A 204 -8.86 4.43 0.51
CA ILE A 204 -8.15 3.15 0.57
C ILE A 204 -6.69 3.30 1.01
N GLN A 205 -6.06 4.43 0.71
CA GLN A 205 -4.72 4.82 1.16
C GLN A 205 -4.62 4.81 2.69
N ALA A 206 -5.64 5.22 3.43
CA ALA A 206 -5.63 5.22 4.89
C ALA A 206 -5.53 3.79 5.46
N LEU A 207 -6.23 2.84 4.83
CA LEU A 207 -6.12 1.41 5.19
C LEU A 207 -4.73 0.87 4.88
N TYR A 208 -4.11 1.35 3.79
CA TYR A 208 -2.74 1.00 3.43
C TYR A 208 -1.73 1.53 4.46
N ILE A 209 -1.87 2.79 4.92
CA ILE A 209 -1.04 3.32 6.02
C ILE A 209 -1.22 2.46 7.26
N ASP A 210 -2.45 2.13 7.65
CA ASP A 210 -2.67 1.31 8.85
C ASP A 210 -2.05 -0.09 8.74
N GLU A 211 -1.97 -0.65 7.54
CA GLU A 211 -1.30 -1.94 7.30
C GLU A 211 0.22 -1.85 7.36
N ARG A 212 0.82 -0.84 6.70
CA ARG A 212 2.28 -0.76 6.52
C ARG A 212 2.98 0.08 7.59
N TYR A 213 2.31 1.10 8.10
CA TYR A 213 2.81 2.12 9.00
C TYR A 213 1.81 2.38 10.15
N PRO A 214 1.47 1.36 10.96
CA PRO A 214 0.42 1.45 11.98
C PRO A 214 0.67 2.52 13.03
N LYS A 215 1.92 2.97 13.22
CA LYS A 215 2.28 4.05 14.14
C LYS A 215 1.81 5.41 13.63
N LEU A 216 1.75 5.61 12.30
CA LEU A 216 1.32 6.83 11.64
C LEU A 216 -0.19 6.88 11.39
N SER A 217 -0.93 5.77 11.45
CA SER A 217 -2.30 5.69 10.92
C SER A 217 -3.33 6.59 11.59
N SER A 218 -3.05 7.07 12.80
CA SER A 218 -3.89 8.05 13.50
C SER A 218 -3.30 9.47 13.52
N SER A 219 -2.19 9.71 12.82
CA SER A 219 -1.49 11.02 12.81
C SER A 219 -2.16 12.01 11.86
N LYS A 220 -2.04 13.31 12.17
CA LYS A 220 -2.50 14.37 11.26
C LYS A 220 -1.76 14.38 9.93
N ILE A 221 -0.48 13.98 9.90
CA ILE A 221 0.29 13.83 8.65
C ILE A 221 -0.38 12.81 7.72
N ALA A 222 -0.66 11.61 8.25
CA ALA A 222 -1.32 10.54 7.51
C ALA A 222 -2.69 11.00 6.97
N TRP A 223 -3.47 11.69 7.81
CA TRP A 223 -4.78 12.21 7.42
C TRP A 223 -4.68 13.28 6.32
N ASN A 224 -3.78 14.25 6.47
CA ASN A 224 -3.58 15.31 5.48
C ASN A 224 -3.08 14.76 4.14
N TRP A 225 -2.29 13.70 4.15
CA TRP A 225 -1.86 13.02 2.93
C TRP A 225 -2.99 12.28 2.25
N CYS A 226 -3.85 11.59 3.00
CA CYS A 226 -5.05 10.97 2.41
C CYS A 226 -6.01 12.00 1.80
N LYS A 227 -6.00 13.25 2.28
CA LYS A 227 -6.84 14.34 1.74
C LYS A 227 -6.26 15.01 0.49
N LYS A 228 -4.94 15.11 0.37
CA LYS A 228 -4.28 15.69 -0.80
C LYS A 228 -4.29 14.64 -1.89
N ASP A 229 -5.25 14.73 -2.81
CA ASP A 229 -5.50 13.76 -3.89
C ASP A 229 -4.20 13.15 -4.47
N HIS A 230 -3.99 11.87 -4.18
CA HIS A 230 -2.86 11.08 -4.66
C HIS A 230 -3.40 9.92 -5.49
N ARG A 231 -3.30 10.08 -6.81
CA ARG A 231 -3.85 9.16 -7.80
C ARG A 231 -3.16 7.78 -7.84
N ARG A 232 -1.99 7.61 -7.20
CA ARG A 232 -1.22 6.35 -7.22
C ARG A 232 -0.64 5.98 -5.85
N MET A 233 -0.78 4.72 -5.47
CA MET A 233 -0.22 4.18 -4.22
C MET A 233 1.32 4.18 -4.21
N SER A 234 1.98 4.10 -5.36
CA SER A 234 3.44 4.14 -5.46
C SER A 234 4.05 5.47 -4.99
N ASP A 235 3.35 6.57 -5.21
CA ASP A 235 3.82 7.91 -4.81
C ASP A 235 3.80 8.06 -3.29
N PHE A 236 2.94 7.25 -2.65
CA PHE A 236 2.70 7.23 -1.22
C PHE A 236 3.78 6.47 -0.44
N THR A 237 4.22 5.31 -0.95
CA THR A 237 5.08 4.38 -0.20
C THR A 237 6.46 4.93 0.11
N ARG A 238 7.13 5.55 -0.87
CA ARG A 238 8.50 6.05 -0.70
C ARG A 238 8.55 7.20 0.32
N ARG A 239 7.64 8.16 0.23
CA ARG A 239 7.56 9.29 1.17
C ARG A 239 7.18 8.82 2.58
N LEU A 240 6.21 7.91 2.70
CA LEU A 240 5.82 7.34 3.99
C LEU A 240 6.97 6.65 4.70
N SER A 241 7.81 5.90 3.98
CA SER A 241 8.94 5.23 4.61
C SER A 241 9.91 6.20 5.30
N ASN A 242 10.13 7.38 4.71
CA ASN A 242 11.02 8.38 5.31
C ASN A 242 10.36 9.07 6.50
N VAL A 243 9.08 9.42 6.38
CA VAL A 243 8.32 10.04 7.46
C VAL A 243 8.13 9.09 8.65
N ASP A 244 7.87 7.81 8.40
CA ASP A 244 7.75 6.79 9.44
C ASP A 244 9.08 6.64 10.21
N ARG A 245 10.21 6.57 9.50
CA ARG A 245 11.53 6.54 10.13
C ARG A 245 11.77 7.79 10.98
N LEU A 246 11.53 8.98 10.43
CA LEU A 246 11.69 10.24 11.15
C LEU A 246 10.78 10.28 12.40
N PHE A 247 9.54 9.82 12.29
CA PHE A 247 8.60 9.71 13.40
C PHE A 247 9.10 8.75 14.49
N GLU A 248 9.64 7.60 14.10
CA GLU A 248 10.22 6.60 15.01
C GLU A 248 11.47 7.13 15.74
N ASP A 249 12.38 7.77 15.02
CA ASP A 249 13.58 8.32 15.63
C ASP A 249 13.23 9.49 16.57
N THR A 250 12.21 10.28 16.22
CA THR A 250 11.73 11.38 17.07
C THR A 250 11.04 10.88 18.33
N ILE A 251 10.20 9.83 18.26
CA ILE A 251 9.56 9.30 19.48
C ILE A 251 10.59 8.72 20.45
N GLU A 252 11.64 8.09 19.94
CA GLU A 252 12.73 7.57 20.76
C GLU A 252 13.51 8.70 21.45
N MET A 253 13.78 9.81 20.74
CA MET A 253 14.33 11.02 21.36
C MET A 253 13.43 11.55 22.48
N GLY A 254 12.12 11.67 22.21
CA GLY A 254 11.16 12.17 23.18
C GLY A 254 11.11 11.32 24.45
N ASN A 255 11.16 9.99 24.31
CA ASN A 255 11.20 9.06 25.44
C ASN A 255 12.48 9.24 26.26
N ARG A 256 13.65 9.36 25.62
CA ARG A 256 14.94 9.54 26.32
C ARG A 256 15.06 10.87 27.05
N LEU A 257 14.51 11.92 26.45
CA LEU A 257 14.41 13.24 27.06
C LEU A 257 13.30 13.33 28.12
N ASN A 258 12.57 12.23 28.39
CA ASN A 258 11.40 12.19 29.27
C ASN A 258 10.35 13.27 28.94
N ILE A 259 10.18 13.59 27.65
CA ILE A 259 9.20 14.58 27.19
C ILE A 259 7.79 13.99 27.39
N LYS A 260 7.05 14.58 28.34
CA LYS A 260 5.66 14.23 28.59
C LYS A 260 4.86 14.41 27.29
N ASN A 261 4.04 13.41 26.97
CA ASN A 261 3.18 13.43 25.78
C ASN A 261 3.92 13.53 24.43
N ALA A 262 5.20 13.13 24.35
CA ALA A 262 5.99 13.15 23.11
C ALA A 262 5.23 12.55 21.91
N ARG A 263 4.59 11.40 22.13
CA ARG A 263 3.75 10.76 21.11
C ARG A 263 2.62 11.67 20.64
N ASN A 264 1.87 12.28 21.54
CA ASN A 264 0.76 13.15 21.17
C ASN A 264 1.24 14.36 20.38
N MET A 265 2.38 14.97 20.75
CA MET A 265 2.97 16.08 19.99
C MET A 265 3.27 15.67 18.54
N LEU A 266 3.87 14.49 18.36
CA LEU A 266 4.14 13.92 17.04
C LEU A 266 2.87 13.62 16.24
N MET A 267 1.83 13.08 16.90
CA MET A 267 0.54 12.80 16.26
C MET A 267 -0.17 14.07 15.77
N GLN A 268 0.12 15.22 16.39
CA GLN A 268 -0.43 16.52 16.03
C GLN A 268 0.36 17.25 14.93
N CYS A 269 1.51 16.73 14.49
CA CYS A 269 2.23 17.30 13.36
C CYS A 269 1.36 17.21 12.09
N GLU A 270 1.16 18.34 11.41
CA GLU A 270 0.27 18.40 10.24
C GLU A 270 0.96 17.99 8.95
N ASN A 271 2.29 18.10 8.90
CA ASN A 271 3.08 17.83 7.73
C ASN A 271 4.51 17.39 8.12
N GLU A 272 5.26 16.96 7.12
CA GLU A 272 6.66 16.51 7.26
C GLU A 272 7.58 17.63 7.77
N GLU A 273 7.36 18.88 7.38
CA GLU A 273 8.16 20.03 7.82
C GLU A 273 8.01 20.27 9.33
N LYS A 274 6.79 20.26 9.87
CA LYS A 274 6.55 20.39 11.32
C LYS A 274 7.15 19.22 12.10
N LEU A 275 7.07 18.00 11.56
CA LEU A 275 7.75 16.85 12.15
C LEU A 275 9.26 17.04 12.18
N LYS A 276 9.85 17.53 11.09
CA LYS A 276 11.28 17.82 10.99
C LYS A 276 11.72 18.92 11.94
N LEU A 277 10.96 20.01 12.07
CA LEU A 277 11.25 21.08 13.03
C LEU A 277 11.22 20.57 14.48
N LEU A 278 10.22 19.74 14.82
CA LEU A 278 10.14 19.12 16.14
C LEU A 278 11.31 18.16 16.39
N HIS A 279 11.64 17.34 15.38
CA HIS A 279 12.81 16.47 15.40
C HIS A 279 14.10 17.25 15.65
N ASP A 280 14.38 18.29 14.84
CA ASP A 280 15.61 19.09 14.93
C ASP A 280 15.70 19.81 16.28
N HIS A 281 14.58 20.27 16.82
CA HIS A 281 14.52 20.83 18.16
C HIS A 281 14.90 19.80 19.24
N TRP A 282 14.39 18.57 19.15
CA TRP A 282 14.72 17.50 20.11
C TRP A 282 16.14 16.95 19.93
N VAL A 283 16.69 16.98 18.72
CA VAL A 283 18.13 16.73 18.50
C VAL A 283 18.95 17.75 19.30
N ALA A 284 18.65 19.05 19.17
CA ALA A 284 19.36 20.10 19.90
C ALA A 284 19.24 19.94 21.43
N LEU A 285 18.08 19.51 21.94
CA LEU A 285 17.92 19.19 23.38
C LEU A 285 18.73 17.96 23.79
N THR A 286 18.79 16.93 22.94
CA THR A 286 19.59 15.72 23.19
C THR A 286 21.07 16.04 23.26
N VAL A 287 21.59 16.87 22.34
CA VAL A 287 22.98 17.33 22.35
C VAL A 287 23.33 18.03 23.67
N ARG A 288 22.41 18.87 24.18
CA ARG A 288 22.58 19.59 25.45
C ARG A 288 22.43 18.71 26.69
N SER A 289 21.79 17.54 26.56
CA SER A 289 21.58 16.64 27.69
C SER A 289 22.87 15.85 28.00
N ASN A 290 23.29 15.80 29.26
CA ASN A 290 24.44 14.99 29.71
C ASN A 290 24.05 13.55 30.07
N THR A 291 22.90 13.09 29.55
CA THR A 291 22.37 11.76 29.83
C THR A 291 23.33 10.69 29.30
N LYS A 292 23.87 9.88 30.20
CA LYS A 292 24.71 8.72 29.91
C LYS A 292 24.10 7.48 30.57
N PHE A 293 24.41 6.30 30.03
CA PHE A 293 24.10 5.04 30.68
C PHE A 293 25.15 4.78 31.77
N ASP A 294 24.68 4.38 32.96
CA ASP A 294 25.50 3.94 34.08
C ASP A 294 24.88 2.66 34.69
N PRO A 295 25.53 1.49 34.57
CA PRO A 295 26.77 1.26 33.83
C PRO A 295 26.60 1.42 32.31
N ASP A 296 27.71 1.68 31.59
CA ASP A 296 27.69 1.74 30.12
C ASP A 296 27.30 0.37 29.52
N ILE A 297 26.60 0.39 28.39
CA ILE A 297 26.10 -0.81 27.72
C ILE A 297 26.95 -1.07 26.48
N THR A 298 27.76 -2.13 26.54
CA THR A 298 28.56 -2.60 25.39
C THR A 298 27.70 -3.35 24.39
N PHE A 299 27.90 -3.08 23.10
CA PHE A 299 27.22 -3.75 22.00
C PHE A 299 27.96 -5.04 21.63
N LYS A 300 27.18 -6.07 21.26
CA LYS A 300 27.73 -7.36 20.83
C LYS A 300 28.67 -7.21 19.64
N ASP A 301 29.85 -7.82 19.73
CA ASP A 301 30.83 -7.82 18.64
C ASP A 301 30.32 -8.62 17.42
N PRO A 302 30.19 -7.99 16.24
CA PRO A 302 29.78 -8.67 15.03
C PRO A 302 30.91 -9.49 14.37
N ASN A 303 32.12 -9.48 14.94
CA ASN A 303 33.37 -10.06 14.42
C ASN A 303 33.62 -9.63 12.96
N ILE A 304 33.66 -8.32 12.75
CA ILE A 304 33.89 -7.73 11.42
C ILE A 304 35.27 -7.09 11.45
N ASP A 305 36.16 -7.61 10.61
CA ASP A 305 37.43 -6.96 10.32
C ASP A 305 37.19 -5.64 9.57
N THR A 306 37.66 -4.54 10.15
CA THR A 306 37.42 -3.18 9.67
C THR A 306 38.74 -2.50 9.31
N PRO A 307 38.79 -1.75 8.20
CA PRO A 307 39.97 -1.00 7.81
C PRO A 307 40.22 0.15 8.81
N SER A 308 41.44 0.67 8.84
CA SER A 308 41.84 1.74 9.78
C SER A 308 41.00 3.02 9.70
N TRP A 309 40.39 3.32 8.55
CA TRP A 309 39.49 4.45 8.36
C TRP A 309 38.07 4.19 8.88
N LEU A 310 37.75 2.97 9.34
CA LEU A 310 36.43 2.60 9.81
C LEU A 310 36.50 2.07 11.25
N GLU A 311 36.18 2.93 12.20
CA GLU A 311 36.22 2.62 13.62
C GLU A 311 34.82 2.24 14.11
N ARG A 312 34.71 1.18 14.89
CA ARG A 312 33.42 0.73 15.43
C ARG A 312 33.00 1.56 16.64
N ILE A 313 31.71 1.84 16.74
CA ILE A 313 31.09 2.35 17.97
C ILE A 313 30.65 1.14 18.79
N GLU A 314 31.26 0.96 19.96
CA GLU A 314 31.18 -0.27 20.75
C GLU A 314 30.25 -0.20 21.95
N SER A 315 29.84 1.00 22.36
CA SER A 315 28.97 1.18 23.53
C SER A 315 27.91 2.26 23.35
N ALA A 316 26.90 2.22 24.23
CA ALA A 316 25.83 3.20 24.29
C ALA A 316 26.37 4.62 24.53
N ASN A 317 27.32 4.79 25.45
CA ASN A 317 27.89 6.11 25.71
C ASN A 317 28.76 6.61 24.56
N GLN A 318 29.54 5.75 23.88
CA GLN A 318 30.26 6.15 22.67
C GLN A 318 29.30 6.61 21.56
N LEU A 319 28.15 5.95 21.43
CA LEU A 319 27.13 6.32 20.43
C LEU A 319 26.44 7.65 20.76
N ILE A 320 26.18 7.90 22.04
CA ILE A 320 25.65 9.18 22.48
C ILE A 320 26.66 10.30 22.19
N GLU A 321 27.94 10.07 22.49
CA GLU A 321 29.00 11.04 22.22
C GLU A 321 29.14 11.31 20.72
N GLU A 322 29.08 10.27 19.88
CA GLU A 322 29.05 10.42 18.43
C GLU A 322 27.89 11.31 17.97
N GLY A 323 26.68 11.06 18.48
CA GLY A 323 25.50 11.87 18.13
C GLY A 323 25.62 13.33 18.56
N LYS A 324 26.35 13.59 19.65
CA LYS A 324 26.66 14.95 20.12
C LYS A 324 27.68 15.63 19.22
N GLU A 325 28.82 14.98 19.00
CA GLU A 325 29.92 15.50 18.17
C GLU A 325 29.46 15.78 16.75
N MET A 326 28.64 14.88 16.19
CA MET A 326 28.16 14.99 14.81
C MET A 326 26.85 15.77 14.67
N GLU A 327 26.28 16.27 15.77
CA GLU A 327 24.99 16.96 15.85
C GLU A 327 23.87 16.25 15.04
N HIS A 328 23.73 14.92 15.22
CA HIS A 328 22.67 14.15 14.58
C HIS A 328 22.07 13.05 15.46
N CYS A 329 20.93 12.51 15.02
CA CYS A 329 20.07 11.62 15.82
C CYS A 329 20.62 10.20 16.06
N ILE A 330 21.88 9.89 15.69
CA ILE A 330 22.40 8.52 15.83
C ILE A 330 22.48 8.06 17.29
N GLY A 331 22.58 9.04 18.22
CA GLY A 331 22.50 8.78 19.64
C GLY A 331 21.26 7.98 20.04
N THR A 332 20.14 8.07 19.29
CA THR A 332 18.92 7.30 19.57
C THR A 332 18.96 5.84 19.14
N TYR A 333 20.02 5.38 18.48
CA TYR A 333 20.07 4.04 17.91
C TYR A 333 20.58 2.99 18.92
N VAL A 334 20.81 3.35 20.18
CA VAL A 334 21.28 2.42 21.24
C VAL A 334 20.48 1.11 21.26
N ASN A 335 19.14 1.16 21.24
CA ASN A 335 18.32 -0.05 21.22
C ASN A 335 18.49 -0.89 19.94
N LYS A 336 18.69 -0.24 18.78
CA LYS A 336 18.97 -0.93 17.51
C LYS A 336 20.36 -1.59 17.55
N ALA A 337 21.34 -0.95 18.18
CA ALA A 337 22.69 -1.48 18.37
C ALA A 337 22.74 -2.64 19.37
N ILE A 338 22.08 -2.53 20.52
CA ILE A 338 21.96 -3.60 21.54
C ILE A 338 21.35 -4.87 20.92
N THR A 339 20.29 -4.71 20.12
CA THR A 339 19.61 -5.84 19.48
C THR A 339 20.33 -6.38 18.25
N GLY A 340 21.47 -5.81 17.85
CA GLY A 340 22.23 -6.19 16.67
C GLY A 340 21.54 -5.88 15.34
N LYS A 341 20.48 -5.06 15.36
CA LYS A 341 19.76 -4.62 14.15
C LYS A 341 20.56 -3.57 13.36
N SER A 342 21.40 -2.82 14.07
CA SER A 342 22.27 -1.79 13.50
C SER A 342 23.68 -1.95 14.01
N LEU A 343 24.66 -1.87 13.10
CA LEU A 343 26.09 -1.82 13.40
C LEU A 343 26.57 -0.42 13.04
N LEU A 344 27.24 0.25 13.98
CA LEU A 344 27.49 1.68 13.92
C LEU A 344 29.00 1.94 13.91
N PHE A 345 29.43 2.84 13.03
CA PHE A 345 30.84 3.10 12.78
C PHE A 345 31.10 4.60 12.59
N ARG A 346 32.28 5.03 13.03
CA ARG A 346 32.92 6.29 12.64
C ARG A 346 33.72 6.05 11.37
N VAL A 347 33.58 6.95 10.41
CA VAL A 347 34.32 6.96 9.15
C VAL A 347 35.30 8.11 9.18
N HIS A 348 36.59 7.78 9.08
CA HIS A 348 37.75 8.67 9.10
C HIS A 348 38.43 8.66 7.72
N LEU A 349 37.69 9.04 6.69
CA LEU A 349 38.23 9.30 5.35
C LEU A 349 38.58 10.80 5.25
N GLU A 350 38.71 11.36 4.05
CA GLU A 350 38.93 12.82 3.86
C GLU A 350 37.86 13.67 4.57
N GLU A 351 36.67 13.10 4.73
CA GLU A 351 35.57 13.69 5.49
C GLU A 351 35.14 12.76 6.63
N ARG A 352 34.90 13.35 7.80
CA ARG A 352 34.35 12.66 8.96
C ARG A 352 32.87 12.38 8.76
N ALA A 353 32.48 11.12 8.90
CA ALA A 353 31.09 10.69 8.81
C ALA A 353 30.76 9.59 9.83
N THR A 354 29.47 9.35 10.04
CA THR A 354 28.95 8.20 10.80
C THR A 354 28.20 7.29 9.84
N MET A 355 28.42 5.99 9.96
CA MET A 355 27.82 4.97 9.11
C MET A 355 27.01 3.98 9.95
N GLU A 356 25.81 3.66 9.45
CA GLU A 356 24.98 2.57 9.92
C GLU A 356 24.96 1.45 8.86
N LEU A 357 25.31 0.24 9.30
CA LEU A 357 25.11 -1.00 8.55
C LEU A 357 24.02 -1.85 9.20
N LYS A 358 23.31 -2.62 8.39
CA LYS A 358 22.45 -3.72 8.86
C LYS A 358 22.95 -5.04 8.27
N ARG A 359 22.76 -6.13 9.01
CA ARG A 359 23.05 -7.48 8.51
C ARG A 359 21.79 -8.12 7.94
N ARG A 360 21.87 -8.71 6.74
CA ARG A 360 20.82 -9.49 6.08
C ARG A 360 21.38 -10.84 5.66
N GLY A 361 21.11 -11.87 6.46
CA GLY A 361 21.79 -13.16 6.32
C GLY A 361 23.29 -12.98 6.57
N THR A 362 24.12 -13.38 5.62
CA THR A 362 25.58 -13.19 5.65
C THR A 362 26.03 -11.82 5.13
N LYS A 363 25.15 -11.07 4.45
CA LYS A 363 25.50 -9.78 3.81
C LYS A 363 25.33 -8.60 4.76
N LEU A 364 26.19 -7.62 4.59
CA LEU A 364 26.09 -6.29 5.18
C LEU A 364 25.54 -5.31 4.13
N GLU A 365 24.58 -4.49 4.53
CA GLU A 365 24.00 -3.44 3.70
C GLU A 365 24.15 -2.08 4.40
N ILE A 366 24.55 -1.05 3.65
CA ILE A 366 24.52 0.34 4.13
C ILE A 366 23.07 0.73 4.34
N VAL A 367 22.73 1.14 5.57
CA VAL A 367 21.46 1.78 5.86
C VAL A 367 21.59 3.28 5.62
N GLU A 368 22.65 3.87 6.15
CA GLU A 368 22.87 5.31 6.11
C GLU A 368 24.35 5.66 6.31
N ILE A 369 24.81 6.75 5.66
CA ILE A 369 26.12 7.38 5.89
C ILE A 369 25.90 8.90 5.87
N LYS A 370 26.24 9.57 6.96
CA LYS A 370 25.99 11.00 7.16
C LYS A 370 27.19 11.71 7.76
N LYS A 371 27.41 12.95 7.31
CA LYS A 371 28.32 13.88 7.98
C LYS A 371 27.60 14.61 9.12
N HIS A 372 28.34 15.51 9.76
CA HIS A 372 27.83 16.50 10.70
C HIS A 372 26.52 17.15 10.21
N LYS A 373 25.52 17.24 11.10
CA LYS A 373 24.17 17.76 10.82
C LYS A 373 23.42 17.02 9.70
N ASN A 374 23.54 15.70 9.62
CA ASN A 374 22.84 14.85 8.65
C ASN A 374 23.13 15.18 7.16
N LYS A 375 24.27 15.82 6.86
CA LYS A 375 24.66 16.14 5.48
C LYS A 375 25.11 14.88 4.73
N CYS A 376 24.92 14.87 3.40
CA CYS A 376 25.38 13.78 2.55
C CYS A 376 26.90 13.77 2.42
N VAL A 377 27.49 12.58 2.44
CA VAL A 377 28.88 12.31 2.03
C VAL A 377 29.15 12.62 0.56
N SER A 378 30.40 12.89 0.23
CA SER A 378 30.90 12.98 -1.14
C SER A 378 30.72 11.65 -1.88
N ASN A 379 30.76 11.70 -3.21
CA ASN A 379 30.70 10.48 -4.03
C ASN A 379 31.94 9.60 -3.80
N GLU A 380 33.12 10.20 -3.64
CA GLU A 380 34.38 9.48 -3.43
C GLU A 380 34.39 8.68 -2.12
N THR A 381 33.95 9.30 -1.03
CA THR A 381 33.77 8.63 0.28
C THR A 381 32.77 7.49 0.16
N ARG A 382 31.64 7.73 -0.52
CA ARG A 382 30.61 6.71 -0.74
C ARG A 382 31.14 5.52 -1.55
N GLU A 383 31.87 5.77 -2.63
CA GLU A 383 32.43 4.73 -3.49
C GLU A 383 33.49 3.91 -2.76
N THR A 384 34.32 4.54 -1.94
CA THR A 384 35.33 3.85 -1.12
C THR A 384 34.68 2.87 -0.14
N ILE A 385 33.63 3.31 0.55
CA ILE A 385 32.86 2.45 1.46
C ILE A 385 32.16 1.32 0.71
N GLN A 386 31.54 1.62 -0.44
CA GLN A 386 30.86 0.61 -1.25
C GLN A 386 31.81 -0.46 -1.76
N ARG A 387 33.02 -0.09 -2.22
CA ARG A 387 34.06 -1.03 -2.64
C ARG A 387 34.51 -1.95 -1.50
N TRP A 388 34.72 -1.41 -0.31
CA TRP A 388 35.04 -2.21 0.86
C TRP A 388 33.91 -3.20 1.20
N LEU A 389 32.68 -2.72 1.25
CA LEU A 389 31.52 -3.53 1.59
C LEU A 389 31.28 -4.66 0.57
N HIS A 390 31.48 -4.37 -0.71
CA HIS A 390 31.35 -5.36 -1.78
C HIS A 390 32.33 -6.52 -1.58
N ARG A 391 33.60 -6.22 -1.28
CA ARG A 391 34.62 -7.26 -0.99
C ARG A 391 34.26 -8.08 0.24
N LYS A 392 33.86 -7.44 1.34
CA LYS A 392 33.45 -8.15 2.56
C LYS A 392 32.24 -9.07 2.32
N ASN A 393 31.27 -8.63 1.52
CA ASN A 393 30.13 -9.47 1.17
C ASN A 393 30.50 -10.65 0.26
N GLN A 394 31.49 -10.50 -0.63
CA GLN A 394 32.01 -11.62 -1.43
C GLN A 394 32.80 -12.64 -0.58
N GLU A 395 33.60 -12.16 0.38
CA GLU A 395 34.33 -13.02 1.32
C GLU A 395 33.37 -13.86 2.17
N ALA A 396 32.27 -13.27 2.64
CA ALA A 396 31.25 -13.97 3.43
C ALA A 396 30.39 -14.98 2.63
N GLU A 397 30.47 -14.96 1.29
CA GLU A 397 29.80 -15.93 0.40
C GLU A 397 30.70 -17.10 0.03
N ARG A 398 32.01 -17.04 0.33
CA ARG A 398 32.93 -18.15 0.12
C ARG A 398 32.82 -19.12 1.31
N PRO A 399 32.52 -20.41 1.07
CA PRO A 399 32.26 -21.40 2.11
C PRO A 399 33.46 -21.67 3.02
#